data_AF-A0A0B7B170-F1
#
_entry.id   AF-A0A0B7B170-F1
#
_cell.length_a   1.000
_cell.length_b   1.000
_cell.length_c   1.000
_cell.angle_alpha   90.00
_cell.angle_beta   90.00
_cell.angle_gamma   90.00
#
_symmetry.space_group_name_H-M   'P 1'
#
loop_
_entity.id
_entity.type
_entity.pdbx_description
1 polymer ?
#
loop_
_entity_poly.entity_id
_entity_poly.type
_entity_poly.pdbx_seq_one_letter_code
_entity_poly.pdbx_strand_id
1 'polypeptide(L)'
;MSASIILKNIFEFAKILNRASHQSVTHWDDQSLRNALDWADYCQELFHQIKGQEYEEDVNSQLSQMAVFLNPVSCLRLSVDTLGCARTQLVQTLMSNTKFPPLSQKKLISILQRSPDGVRVLEEVQKKCSDKCLQVCTDLLNSLTDRCHASYLQNIRSDYQAQVLLHNLVAALQNVQKVQRFEKYCCNVYNKLAETQEGWNILVCLFTVDVCGLPCSEAMVQEKVLKDFLSRMTQEIKQDVVASYLWSVPIDVLIKASSISEQFFLTYLDALVALGDSFSPQIDCRGFISWR
;
A
#
# COMPACT_ATOMS: atom_id res chain seq x y z
N MET A 1 32.42 -5.26 12.44
CA MET A 1 31.35 -5.86 11.62
C MET A 1 31.30 -5.10 10.30
N SER A 2 31.29 -5.74 9.13
CA SER A 2 31.31 -4.97 7.87
C SER A 2 29.91 -4.39 7.57
N ALA A 3 29.86 -3.18 7.00
CA ALA A 3 28.60 -2.52 6.61
C ALA A 3 27.71 -3.42 5.72
N SER A 4 28.32 -4.25 4.88
CA SER A 4 27.63 -5.24 4.04
C SER A 4 26.86 -6.30 4.83
N ILE A 5 27.37 -6.73 5.99
CA ILE A 5 26.70 -7.72 6.86
C ILE A 5 25.50 -7.07 7.54
N ILE A 6 25.65 -5.84 8.03
CA ILE A 6 24.58 -5.08 8.68
C ILE A 6 23.40 -4.90 7.71
N LEU A 7 23.66 -4.45 6.49
CA LEU A 7 22.63 -4.25 5.46
C LEU A 7 21.96 -5.55 5.05
N LYS A 8 22.73 -6.64 4.87
CA LYS A 8 22.18 -7.96 4.57
C LYS A 8 21.23 -8.43 5.67
N ASN A 9 21.62 -8.26 6.92
CA ASN A 9 20.84 -8.67 8.08
C ASN A 9 19.54 -7.86 8.20
N ILE A 10 19.60 -6.53 8.00
CA ILE A 10 18.40 -5.68 7.97
C ILE A 10 17.47 -6.09 6.83
N PHE A 11 18.03 -6.45 5.67
CA PHE A 11 17.22 -6.90 4.54
C PHE A 11 16.53 -8.25 4.77
N GLU A 12 17.16 -9.17 5.51
CA GLU A 12 16.48 -10.39 5.95
C GLU A 12 15.31 -10.08 6.88
N PHE A 13 15.47 -9.15 7.82
CA PHE A 13 14.33 -8.70 8.64
C PHE A 13 13.22 -8.07 7.77
N ALA A 14 13.57 -7.24 6.79
CA ALA A 14 12.59 -6.66 5.87
C ALA A 14 11.83 -7.73 5.07
N LYS A 15 12.49 -8.83 4.66
CA LYS A 15 11.81 -9.99 4.06
C LYS A 15 10.86 -10.68 5.04
N ILE A 16 11.25 -10.81 6.31
CA ILE A 16 10.38 -11.39 7.35
C ILE A 16 9.14 -10.52 7.54
N LEU A 17 9.31 -9.20 7.65
CA LEU A 17 8.22 -8.25 7.78
C LEU A 17 7.27 -8.29 6.57
N ASN A 18 7.83 -8.43 5.38
CA ASN A 18 7.04 -8.61 4.15
C ASN A 18 6.29 -9.96 4.09
N ARG A 19 6.86 -11.03 4.65
CA ARG A 19 6.16 -12.32 4.78
C ARG A 19 5.06 -12.25 5.84
N ALA A 20 5.30 -11.50 6.91
CA ALA A 20 4.32 -11.29 7.98
C ALA A 20 3.06 -10.57 7.49
N SER A 21 3.15 -9.75 6.45
CA SER A 21 2.00 -9.08 5.81
C SER A 21 1.31 -9.93 4.72
N HIS A 22 1.82 -11.14 4.43
CA HIS A 22 1.32 -11.98 3.34
C HIS A 22 0.64 -13.26 3.84
N GLN A 23 0.02 -14.00 2.91
CA GLN A 23 -0.60 -15.29 3.22
C GLN A 23 0.39 -16.35 3.73
N SER A 24 1.70 -16.18 3.49
CA SER A 24 2.72 -17.16 3.93
C SER A 24 2.77 -17.32 5.44
N VAL A 25 2.23 -16.37 6.19
CA VAL A 25 2.11 -16.43 7.65
C VAL A 25 1.24 -17.60 8.14
N THR A 26 0.38 -18.17 7.29
CA THR A 26 -0.44 -19.35 7.63
C THR A 26 0.40 -20.59 7.92
N HIS A 27 1.62 -20.64 7.39
CA HIS A 27 2.56 -21.73 7.54
C HIS A 27 3.63 -21.47 8.61
N TRP A 28 3.53 -20.36 9.33
CA TRP A 28 4.50 -20.05 10.39
C TRP A 28 4.26 -20.96 11.60
N ASP A 29 5.30 -21.69 11.95
CA ASP A 29 5.37 -22.46 13.19
C ASP A 29 5.93 -21.61 14.35
N ASP A 30 5.98 -22.21 15.52
CA ASP A 30 6.47 -21.54 16.73
C ASP A 30 7.93 -21.09 16.61
N GLN A 31 8.73 -21.82 15.84
CA GLN A 31 10.13 -21.46 15.59
C GLN A 31 10.23 -20.24 14.67
N SER A 32 9.42 -20.18 13.62
CA SER A 32 9.36 -19.04 12.71
C SER A 32 8.96 -17.76 13.44
N LEU A 33 8.01 -17.86 14.37
CA LEU A 33 7.57 -16.73 15.18
C LEU A 33 8.67 -16.22 16.12
N ARG A 34 9.39 -17.13 16.80
CA ARG A 34 10.53 -16.77 17.66
C ARG A 34 11.67 -16.14 16.86
N ASN A 35 12.05 -16.79 15.75
CA ASN A 35 13.08 -16.26 14.86
C ASN A 35 12.71 -14.85 14.37
N ALA A 36 11.45 -14.61 14.02
CA ALA A 36 11.01 -13.28 13.59
C ALA A 36 11.18 -12.22 14.70
N LEU A 37 10.87 -12.57 15.95
CA LEU A 37 11.09 -11.69 17.10
C LEU A 37 12.58 -11.46 17.37
N ASP A 38 13.42 -12.51 17.29
CA ASP A 38 14.87 -12.40 17.47
C ASP A 38 15.49 -11.47 16.42
N TRP A 39 15.02 -11.55 15.17
CA TRP A 39 15.42 -10.62 14.11
C TRP A 39 14.97 -9.18 14.38
N ALA A 40 13.79 -8.99 14.97
CA ALA A 40 13.32 -7.66 15.36
C ALA A 40 14.17 -7.07 16.48
N ASP A 41 14.55 -7.87 17.47
CA ASP A 41 15.41 -7.45 18.58
C ASP A 41 16.81 -7.09 18.07
N TYR A 42 17.38 -7.90 17.18
CA TYR A 42 18.63 -7.59 16.51
C TYR A 42 18.59 -6.25 15.74
N CYS A 43 17.48 -5.95 15.06
CA CYS A 43 17.32 -4.65 14.39
C CYS A 43 17.24 -3.47 15.36
N GLN A 44 16.63 -3.65 16.54
CA GLN A 44 16.60 -2.62 17.59
C GLN A 44 17.99 -2.40 18.21
N GLU A 45 18.78 -3.46 18.39
CA GLU A 45 20.18 -3.33 18.82
C GLU A 45 21.02 -2.57 17.79
N LEU A 46 20.86 -2.87 16.49
CA LEU A 46 21.54 -2.13 15.42
C LEU A 46 21.14 -0.66 15.38
N PHE A 47 19.87 -0.33 15.65
CA PHE A 47 19.42 1.05 15.72
C PHE A 47 20.23 1.86 16.74
N HIS A 48 20.46 1.31 17.94
CA HIS A 48 21.26 1.97 18.96
C HIS A 48 22.73 2.15 18.57
N GLN A 49 23.25 1.31 17.67
CA GLN A 49 24.62 1.40 17.17
C GLN A 49 24.77 2.41 16.03
N ILE A 50 23.72 2.63 15.24
CA ILE A 50 23.76 3.45 14.01
C ILE A 50 23.22 4.86 14.25
N LYS A 51 22.23 5.03 15.13
CA LYS A 51 21.59 6.33 15.35
C LYS A 51 22.55 7.34 15.97
N GLY A 52 22.56 8.55 15.41
CA GLY A 52 23.44 9.65 15.81
C GLY A 52 24.88 9.50 15.35
N GLN A 53 25.19 8.52 14.50
CA GLN A 53 26.52 8.33 13.93
C GLN A 53 26.66 9.07 12.59
N GLU A 54 27.90 9.42 12.23
CA GLU A 54 28.21 10.15 10.98
C GLU A 54 27.74 9.43 9.71
N TYR A 55 27.61 8.10 9.76
CA TYR A 55 27.19 7.25 8.64
C TYR A 55 25.68 6.93 8.65
N GLU A 56 24.88 7.56 9.52
CA GLU A 56 23.43 7.31 9.60
C GLU A 56 22.72 7.61 8.28
N GLU A 57 23.03 8.74 7.63
CA GLU A 57 22.40 9.14 6.37
C GLU A 57 22.71 8.18 5.23
N ASP A 58 23.97 7.71 5.15
CA ASP A 58 24.39 6.72 4.17
C ASP A 58 23.64 5.39 4.36
N VAL A 59 23.49 4.95 5.61
CA VAL A 59 22.71 3.75 5.93
C VAL A 59 21.24 3.95 5.57
N ASN A 60 20.64 5.09 5.91
CA ASN A 60 19.25 5.42 5.56
C ASN A 60 19.01 5.38 4.04
N SER A 61 19.93 5.96 3.26
CA SER A 61 19.87 5.93 1.80
C SER A 61 19.93 4.50 1.26
N GLN A 62 20.84 3.68 1.78
CA GLN A 62 20.95 2.28 1.35
C GLN A 62 19.74 1.44 1.75
N LEU A 63 19.20 1.63 2.96
CA LEU A 63 17.99 0.93 3.40
C LEU A 63 16.77 1.28 2.54
N SER A 64 16.61 2.55 2.21
CA SER A 64 15.53 3.03 1.33
C SER A 64 15.64 2.41 -0.07
N GLN A 65 16.87 2.28 -0.59
CA GLN A 65 17.11 1.57 -1.85
C GLN A 65 16.79 0.07 -1.76
N MET A 66 17.14 -0.58 -0.64
CA MET A 66 16.93 -2.01 -0.43
C MET A 66 15.44 -2.38 -0.37
N ALA A 67 14.60 -1.50 0.19
CA ALA A 67 13.15 -1.73 0.29
C ALA A 67 12.49 -2.03 -1.06
N VAL A 68 12.98 -1.40 -2.13
CA VAL A 68 12.49 -1.57 -3.52
C VAL A 68 12.74 -2.99 -4.05
N PHE A 69 13.69 -3.74 -3.48
CA PHE A 69 14.02 -5.11 -3.89
C PHE A 69 13.20 -6.19 -3.18
N LEU A 70 12.30 -5.83 -2.28
CA LEU A 70 11.46 -6.81 -1.58
C LEU A 70 10.53 -7.52 -2.56
N ASN A 71 10.43 -8.83 -2.40
CA ASN A 71 9.54 -9.70 -3.17
C ASN A 71 8.72 -10.58 -2.19
N PRO A 72 7.38 -10.57 -2.21
CA PRO A 72 6.49 -9.74 -3.04
C PRO A 72 6.70 -8.24 -2.81
N VAL A 73 6.36 -7.40 -3.79
CA VAL A 73 6.55 -5.96 -3.65
C VAL A 73 5.73 -5.41 -2.49
N SER A 74 6.38 -4.54 -1.71
CA SER A 74 5.86 -3.96 -0.49
C SER A 74 6.17 -2.47 -0.43
N CYS A 75 5.19 -1.67 -0.01
CA CYS A 75 5.36 -0.25 0.30
C CYS A 75 6.02 -0.03 1.68
N LEU A 76 6.83 -0.99 2.13
CA LEU A 76 7.62 -0.87 3.36
C LEU A 76 8.67 0.21 3.17
N ARG A 77 8.65 1.23 4.02
CA ARG A 77 9.76 2.19 4.15
C ARG A 77 10.74 1.67 5.17
N LEU A 78 11.99 1.45 4.75
CA LEU A 78 13.08 1.06 5.64
C LEU A 78 13.95 2.29 5.90
N SER A 79 14.01 2.70 7.16
CA SER A 79 14.92 3.72 7.68
C SER A 79 15.51 3.25 9.02
N VAL A 80 16.57 3.92 9.48
CA VAL A 80 17.16 3.71 10.81
C VAL A 80 16.09 3.84 11.89
N ASP A 81 15.21 4.85 11.82
CA ASP A 81 14.10 4.99 12.78
C ASP A 81 13.12 3.79 12.75
N THR A 82 12.87 3.19 11.58
CA THR A 82 12.05 1.97 11.52
C THR A 82 12.70 0.78 12.22
N LEU A 83 14.03 0.71 12.26
CA LEU A 83 14.75 -0.34 12.99
C LEU A 83 14.54 -0.22 14.50
N GLY A 84 14.54 1.01 15.04
CA GLY A 84 14.25 1.25 16.45
C GLY A 84 12.84 0.80 16.85
N CYS A 85 11.91 0.78 15.90
CA CYS A 85 10.53 0.31 16.09
C CYS A 85 10.28 -1.10 15.53
N ALA A 86 11.33 -1.87 15.19
CA ALA A 86 11.19 -3.13 14.45
C ALA A 86 10.25 -4.13 15.12
N ARG A 87 10.35 -4.28 16.45
CA ARG A 87 9.49 -5.18 17.23
C ARG A 87 8.03 -4.75 17.17
N THR A 88 7.75 -3.46 17.39
CA THR A 88 6.39 -2.91 17.28
C THR A 88 5.82 -3.07 15.87
N GLN A 89 6.62 -2.81 14.84
CA GLN A 89 6.19 -2.96 13.45
C GLN A 89 5.86 -4.41 13.09
N LEU A 90 6.69 -5.36 13.52
CA LEU A 90 6.45 -6.79 13.28
C LEU A 90 5.15 -7.24 13.96
N VAL A 91 4.98 -6.92 15.24
CA VAL A 91 3.78 -7.29 15.99
C VAL A 91 2.54 -6.65 15.38
N GLN A 92 2.59 -5.36 15.04
CA GLN A 92 1.50 -4.66 14.39
C GLN A 92 1.13 -5.31 13.05
N THR A 93 2.13 -5.68 12.24
CA THR A 93 1.93 -6.30 10.93
C THR A 93 1.28 -7.67 11.07
N LEU A 94 1.74 -8.50 12.01
CA LEU A 94 1.16 -9.82 12.28
C LEU A 94 -0.28 -9.72 12.79
N MET A 95 -0.53 -8.82 13.76
CA MET A 95 -1.86 -8.65 14.36
C MET A 95 -2.87 -8.02 13.40
N SER A 96 -2.41 -7.24 12.42
CA SER A 96 -3.27 -6.66 11.38
C SER A 96 -3.54 -7.62 10.21
N ASN A 97 -2.78 -8.71 10.10
CA ASN A 97 -2.94 -9.68 9.01
C ASN A 97 -4.08 -10.66 9.32
N THR A 98 -5.17 -10.57 8.57
CA THR A 98 -6.36 -11.44 8.72
C THR A 98 -6.07 -12.92 8.42
N LYS A 99 -4.95 -13.21 7.75
CA LYS A 99 -4.49 -14.58 7.47
C LYS A 99 -3.61 -15.14 8.58
N PHE A 100 -3.24 -14.34 9.60
CA PHE A 100 -2.45 -14.83 10.73
C PHE A 100 -3.31 -15.71 11.66
N PRO A 101 -2.96 -16.99 11.87
CA PRO A 101 -3.83 -17.91 12.60
C PRO A 101 -4.12 -17.46 14.04
N PRO A 102 -5.39 -17.57 14.53
CA PRO A 102 -5.75 -17.15 15.88
C PRO A 102 -4.94 -17.84 17.00
N LEU A 103 -4.54 -19.09 16.79
CA LEU A 103 -3.67 -19.81 17.73
C LEU A 103 -2.27 -19.18 17.80
N SER A 104 -1.72 -18.80 16.66
CA SER A 104 -0.42 -18.10 16.57
C SER A 104 -0.51 -16.69 17.16
N GLN A 105 -1.64 -15.99 17.03
CA GLN A 105 -1.90 -14.71 17.71
C GLN A 105 -1.88 -14.86 19.23
N LYS A 106 -2.60 -15.85 19.79
CA LYS A 106 -2.59 -16.12 21.23
C LYS A 106 -1.19 -16.44 21.75
N LYS A 107 -0.41 -17.20 20.97
CA LYS A 107 0.99 -17.50 21.30
C LYS A 107 1.86 -16.25 21.27
N LEU A 108 1.75 -15.42 20.23
CA LEU A 108 2.48 -14.14 20.15
C LEU A 108 2.20 -13.26 21.37
N ILE A 109 0.94 -13.11 21.75
CA ILE A 109 0.54 -12.38 22.96
C ILE A 109 1.19 -13.01 24.20
N SER A 110 1.14 -14.34 24.34
CA SER A 110 1.74 -15.04 25.49
C SER A 110 3.26 -14.94 25.56
N ILE A 111 3.95 -14.76 24.43
CA ILE A 111 5.40 -14.55 24.37
C ILE A 111 5.71 -13.10 24.78
N LEU A 112 4.96 -12.13 24.26
CA LEU A 112 5.15 -10.71 24.54
C LEU A 112 4.82 -10.36 26.00
N GLN A 113 3.82 -11.01 26.61
CA GLN A 113 3.46 -10.80 28.01
C GLN A 113 4.54 -11.26 29.01
N ARG A 114 5.55 -12.01 28.57
CA ARG A 114 6.64 -12.48 29.44
C ARG A 114 7.69 -11.42 29.72
N SER A 115 7.71 -10.31 28.99
CA SER A 115 8.65 -9.22 29.21
C SER A 115 7.92 -7.87 29.33
N PRO A 116 8.42 -6.95 30.18
CA PRO A 116 7.83 -5.63 30.31
C PRO A 116 7.83 -4.86 28.98
N ASP A 117 8.88 -5.00 28.18
CA ASP A 117 8.94 -4.38 26.84
C ASP A 117 7.91 -4.98 25.87
N GLY A 118 7.65 -6.29 25.94
CA GLY A 118 6.63 -6.92 25.11
C GLY A 118 5.21 -6.48 25.48
N VAL A 119 4.94 -6.23 26.78
CA VAL A 119 3.68 -5.63 27.23
C VAL A 119 3.50 -4.21 26.67
N ARG A 120 4.55 -3.38 26.71
CA ARG A 120 4.51 -2.02 26.13
C ARG A 120 4.24 -2.06 24.63
N VAL A 121 4.86 -2.98 23.90
CA VAL A 121 4.59 -3.18 22.47
C VAL A 121 3.13 -3.56 22.23
N LEU A 122 2.56 -4.47 23.04
CA LEU A 122 1.14 -4.83 22.94
C LEU A 122 0.22 -3.63 23.21
N GLU A 123 0.51 -2.84 24.24
CA GLU A 123 -0.24 -1.62 24.57
C GLU A 123 -0.15 -0.57 23.44
N GLU A 124 1.02 -0.36 22.86
CA GLU A 124 1.21 0.54 21.71
C GLU A 124 0.45 0.06 20.48
N VAL A 125 0.49 -1.24 20.18
CA VAL A 125 -0.23 -1.82 19.05
C VAL A 125 -1.74 -1.73 19.30
N GLN A 126 -2.20 -2.02 20.51
CA GLN A 126 -3.60 -1.91 20.89
C GLN A 126 -4.08 -0.46 20.82
N LYS A 127 -3.27 0.51 21.26
CA LYS A 127 -3.55 1.94 21.13
C LYS A 127 -3.58 2.40 19.68
N LYS A 128 -2.62 1.96 18.83
CA LYS A 128 -2.63 2.29 17.40
C LYS A 128 -3.79 1.64 16.64
N CYS A 129 -4.19 0.44 17.04
CA CYS A 129 -5.38 -0.22 16.53
C CYS A 129 -6.66 0.48 17.01
N SER A 130 -6.72 0.91 18.28
CA SER A 130 -7.85 1.69 18.81
C SER A 130 -7.94 3.07 18.19
N ASP A 131 -6.82 3.76 17.96
CA ASP A 131 -6.77 5.09 17.36
C ASP A 131 -7.15 5.04 15.87
N LYS A 132 -6.71 4.00 15.13
CA LYS A 132 -7.21 3.75 13.77
C LYS A 132 -8.71 3.42 13.77
N CYS A 133 -9.18 2.66 14.75
CA CYS A 133 -10.60 2.35 14.88
C CYS A 133 -11.41 3.57 15.34
N LEU A 134 -10.86 4.44 16.19
CA LEU A 134 -11.46 5.67 16.67
C LEU A 134 -11.49 6.73 15.59
N GLN A 135 -10.44 6.89 14.77
CA GLN A 135 -10.45 7.77 13.60
C GLN A 135 -11.52 7.29 12.61
N VAL A 136 -11.53 5.99 12.28
CA VAL A 136 -12.59 5.40 11.45
C VAL A 136 -13.97 5.56 12.09
N CYS A 137 -14.11 5.46 13.42
CA CYS A 137 -15.37 5.62 14.15
C CYS A 137 -15.78 7.08 14.37
N THR A 138 -14.86 8.05 14.42
CA THR A 138 -15.17 9.49 14.48
C THR A 138 -15.56 9.99 13.10
N ASP A 139 -14.91 9.49 12.04
CA ASP A 139 -15.36 9.67 10.67
C ASP A 139 -16.71 8.95 10.45
N LEU A 140 -16.93 7.77 11.08
CA LEU A 140 -18.22 7.07 11.11
C LEU A 140 -19.30 7.88 11.84
N LEU A 141 -19.00 8.46 13.00
CA LEU A 141 -19.96 9.22 13.80
C LEU A 141 -20.28 10.57 13.14
N ASN A 142 -19.31 11.22 12.51
CA ASN A 142 -19.52 12.43 11.73
C ASN A 142 -20.32 12.14 10.45
N SER A 143 -20.09 10.99 9.79
CA SER A 143 -20.84 10.57 8.60
C SER A 143 -22.21 9.92 8.91
N LEU A 144 -22.44 9.40 10.11
CA LEU A 144 -23.75 8.92 10.57
C LEU A 144 -24.74 10.07 10.84
N THR A 145 -24.24 11.31 10.94
CA THR A 145 -25.08 12.52 10.95
C THR A 145 -25.70 12.82 9.58
N ASP A 146 -25.17 12.26 8.48
CA ASP A 146 -25.72 12.36 7.13
C ASP A 146 -26.11 10.98 6.58
N ARG A 147 -27.43 10.72 6.51
CA ARG A 147 -28.02 9.40 6.23
C ARG A 147 -27.86 8.90 4.78
N CYS A 148 -26.64 8.70 4.27
CA CYS A 148 -26.46 8.27 2.88
C CYS A 148 -25.20 7.44 2.54
N HIS A 149 -24.49 6.76 3.45
CA HIS A 149 -23.07 6.49 3.18
C HIS A 149 -22.54 5.08 3.49
N ALA A 150 -22.77 4.11 2.58
CA ALA A 150 -21.92 2.91 2.48
C ALA A 150 -20.85 3.04 1.38
N SER A 151 -21.20 3.63 0.23
CA SER A 151 -20.27 3.92 -0.88
C SER A 151 -19.26 5.03 -0.54
N TYR A 152 -19.70 6.08 0.14
CA TYR A 152 -18.85 7.20 0.56
C TYR A 152 -17.75 6.78 1.55
N LEU A 153 -18.04 5.82 2.45
CA LEU A 153 -17.04 5.29 3.39
C LEU A 153 -15.95 4.46 2.68
N GLN A 154 -16.31 3.75 1.61
CA GLN A 154 -15.31 3.08 0.76
C GLN A 154 -14.45 4.08 -0.01
N ASN A 155 -15.03 5.21 -0.44
CA ASN A 155 -14.33 6.26 -1.18
C ASN A 155 -13.31 7.00 -0.30
N ILE A 156 -13.66 7.40 0.93
CA ILE A 156 -12.72 8.04 1.88
C ILE A 156 -11.51 7.14 2.16
N ARG A 157 -11.75 5.84 2.36
CA ARG A 157 -10.69 4.87 2.62
C ARG A 157 -9.74 4.72 1.41
N SER A 158 -10.30 4.68 0.21
CA SER A 158 -9.54 4.54 -1.03
C SER A 158 -8.73 5.79 -1.35
N ASP A 159 -9.27 6.98 -1.10
CA ASP A 159 -8.57 8.27 -1.22
C ASP A 159 -7.35 8.32 -0.28
N TYR A 160 -7.51 7.94 0.99
CA TYR A 160 -6.40 7.90 1.95
C TYR A 160 -5.33 6.87 1.54
N GLN A 161 -5.74 5.67 1.12
CA GLN A 161 -4.82 4.64 0.64
C GLN A 161 -4.05 5.09 -0.60
N ALA A 162 -4.71 5.79 -1.54
CA ALA A 162 -4.07 6.37 -2.72
C ALA A 162 -3.04 7.45 -2.33
N GLN A 163 -3.36 8.33 -1.39
CA GLN A 163 -2.41 9.33 -0.88
C GLN A 163 -1.17 8.69 -0.25
N VAL A 164 -1.36 7.70 0.63
CA VAL A 164 -0.25 6.97 1.27
C VAL A 164 0.59 6.25 0.22
N LEU A 165 -0.05 5.62 -0.76
CA LEU A 165 0.63 4.94 -1.85
C LEU A 165 1.47 5.92 -2.68
N LEU A 166 0.90 7.07 -3.05
CA LEU A 166 1.59 8.09 -3.83
C LEU A 166 2.79 8.64 -3.07
N HIS A 167 2.63 8.95 -1.79
CA HIS A 167 3.74 9.40 -0.94
C HIS A 167 4.85 8.35 -0.87
N ASN A 168 4.50 7.06 -0.77
CA ASN A 168 5.47 5.96 -0.79
C ASN A 168 6.19 5.83 -2.15
N LEU A 169 5.48 5.98 -3.27
CA LEU A 169 6.05 5.93 -4.61
C LEU A 169 7.00 7.11 -4.87
N VAL A 170 6.61 8.32 -4.48
CA VAL A 170 7.46 9.53 -4.59
C VAL A 170 8.76 9.36 -3.80
N ALA A 171 8.68 8.92 -2.54
CA ALA A 171 9.88 8.66 -1.75
C ALA A 171 10.73 7.50 -2.31
N ALA A 172 10.11 6.45 -2.85
CA ALA A 172 10.85 5.38 -3.50
C ALA A 172 11.60 5.90 -4.74
N LEU A 173 10.99 6.75 -5.57
CA LEU A 173 11.63 7.34 -6.74
C LEU A 173 12.81 8.24 -6.35
N GLN A 174 12.67 9.06 -5.31
CA GLN A 174 13.75 9.92 -4.82
C GLN A 174 14.99 9.13 -4.36
N ASN A 175 14.81 7.91 -3.87
CA ASN A 175 15.89 7.09 -3.33
C ASN A 175 16.51 6.13 -4.36
N VAL A 176 15.86 5.88 -5.49
CA VAL A 176 16.32 4.89 -6.47
C VAL A 176 17.33 5.49 -7.45
N GLN A 177 18.57 4.98 -7.43
CA GLN A 177 19.63 5.42 -8.35
C GLN A 177 19.41 5.05 -9.82
N LYS A 178 18.57 4.05 -10.13
CA LYS A 178 18.32 3.56 -11.49
C LYS A 178 16.84 3.55 -11.83
N VAL A 179 16.42 4.40 -12.78
CA VAL A 179 15.03 4.57 -13.21
C VAL A 179 14.33 3.24 -13.53
N GLN A 180 15.00 2.33 -14.25
CA GLN A 180 14.45 1.00 -14.60
C GLN A 180 14.05 0.15 -13.38
N ARG A 181 14.72 0.33 -12.24
CA ARG A 181 14.37 -0.39 -11.00
C ARG A 181 13.07 0.14 -10.41
N PHE A 182 12.88 1.46 -10.47
CA PHE A 182 11.66 2.10 -10.02
C PHE A 182 10.48 1.71 -10.93
N GLU A 183 10.66 1.72 -12.25
CA GLU A 183 9.64 1.26 -13.20
C GLU A 183 9.17 -0.16 -12.89
N LYS A 184 10.11 -1.09 -12.62
CA LYS A 184 9.78 -2.47 -12.24
C LYS A 184 9.01 -2.54 -10.91
N TYR A 185 9.38 -1.70 -9.94
CA TYR A 185 8.66 -1.61 -8.67
C TYR A 185 7.23 -1.09 -8.87
N CYS A 186 7.04 -0.01 -9.64
CA CYS A 186 5.73 0.50 -10.02
C CYS A 186 4.89 -0.55 -10.74
N CYS A 187 5.47 -1.28 -11.70
CA CYS A 187 4.78 -2.36 -12.40
C CYS A 187 4.27 -3.43 -11.42
N ASN A 188 5.09 -3.84 -10.46
CA ASN A 188 4.70 -4.85 -9.50
C ASN A 188 3.64 -4.35 -8.51
N VAL A 189 3.72 -3.08 -8.07
CA VAL A 189 2.68 -2.44 -7.25
C VAL A 189 1.36 -2.40 -8.01
N TYR A 190 1.41 -1.93 -9.26
CA TYR A 190 0.26 -1.84 -10.14
C TYR A 190 -0.41 -3.21 -10.32
N ASN A 191 0.35 -4.23 -10.74
CA ASN A 191 -0.17 -5.57 -10.99
C ASN A 191 -0.87 -6.14 -9.74
N LYS A 192 -0.30 -5.92 -8.56
CA LYS A 192 -0.86 -6.39 -7.29
C LYS A 192 -2.17 -5.67 -6.91
N LEU A 193 -2.31 -4.38 -7.25
CA LEU A 193 -3.55 -3.65 -7.04
C LEU A 193 -4.62 -4.09 -8.05
N ALA A 194 -4.22 -4.26 -9.31
CA ALA A 194 -5.10 -4.65 -10.40
C ALA A 194 -5.75 -6.03 -10.23
N GLU A 195 -5.20 -6.90 -9.36
CA GLU A 195 -5.76 -8.20 -8.98
C GLU A 195 -7.10 -8.09 -8.21
N THR A 196 -7.48 -6.92 -7.72
CA THR A 196 -8.66 -6.75 -6.84
C THR A 196 -9.50 -5.54 -7.22
N GLN A 197 -10.83 -5.64 -7.02
CA GLN A 197 -11.74 -4.51 -7.20
C GLN A 197 -11.38 -3.29 -6.32
N GLU A 198 -11.04 -3.51 -5.04
CA GLU A 198 -10.62 -2.43 -4.13
C GLU A 198 -9.33 -1.76 -4.63
N GLY A 199 -8.41 -2.53 -5.22
CA GLY A 199 -7.18 -1.97 -5.79
C GLY A 199 -7.43 -1.07 -7.00
N TRP A 200 -8.44 -1.35 -7.83
CA TRP A 200 -8.85 -0.45 -8.92
C TRP A 200 -9.39 0.89 -8.41
N ASN A 201 -10.15 0.89 -7.31
CA ASN A 201 -10.56 2.15 -6.66
C ASN A 201 -9.34 2.97 -6.24
N ILE A 202 -8.36 2.34 -5.58
CA ILE A 202 -7.11 3.01 -5.16
C ILE A 202 -6.36 3.56 -6.38
N LEU A 203 -6.26 2.78 -7.47
CA LEU A 203 -5.59 3.20 -8.70
C LEU A 203 -6.24 4.42 -9.35
N VAL A 204 -7.57 4.49 -9.40
CA VAL A 204 -8.28 5.68 -9.93
C VAL A 204 -8.15 6.86 -8.98
N CYS A 205 -8.25 6.63 -7.66
CA CYS A 205 -8.08 7.66 -6.63
C CYS A 205 -6.69 8.31 -6.68
N LEU A 206 -5.63 7.64 -7.17
CA LEU A 206 -4.30 8.25 -7.37
C LEU A 206 -4.36 9.50 -8.26
N PHE A 207 -5.24 9.53 -9.25
CA PHE A 207 -5.43 10.66 -10.16
C PHE A 207 -6.28 11.79 -9.55
N THR A 208 -6.85 11.56 -8.36
CA THR A 208 -7.62 12.57 -7.62
C THR A 208 -6.81 13.26 -6.52
N VAL A 209 -5.59 12.78 -6.24
CA VAL A 209 -4.73 13.34 -5.21
C VAL A 209 -4.20 14.68 -5.69
N ASP A 210 -4.60 15.74 -4.98
CA ASP A 210 -4.21 17.11 -5.31
C ASP A 210 -2.68 17.28 -5.18
N VAL A 211 -2.10 17.94 -6.18
CA VAL A 211 -0.66 18.25 -6.29
C VAL A 211 -0.36 19.62 -5.65
N CYS A 212 -1.39 20.35 -5.23
CA CYS A 212 -1.25 21.69 -4.67
C CYS A 212 -0.51 21.67 -3.32
N GLY A 213 0.66 22.31 -3.28
CA GLY A 213 1.42 22.55 -2.04
C GLY A 213 2.74 21.80 -1.91
N LEU A 214 3.12 20.97 -2.90
CA LEU A 214 4.41 20.28 -2.89
C LEU A 214 5.54 21.16 -3.47
N PRO A 215 6.79 21.00 -2.98
CA PRO A 215 7.96 21.59 -3.62
C PRO A 215 8.04 21.21 -5.10
N CYS A 216 8.51 22.12 -5.96
CA CYS A 216 8.57 21.92 -7.42
C CYS A 216 9.28 20.62 -7.83
N SER A 217 10.31 20.21 -7.08
CA SER A 217 11.02 18.93 -7.29
C SER A 217 10.16 17.70 -6.98
N GLU A 218 9.28 17.75 -5.99
CA GLU A 218 8.39 16.64 -5.64
C GLU A 218 7.20 16.53 -6.60
N ALA A 219 6.71 17.67 -7.10
CA ALA A 219 5.65 17.72 -8.10
C ALA A 219 6.06 17.03 -9.41
N MET A 220 7.28 17.26 -9.90
CA MET A 220 7.79 16.59 -11.12
C MET A 220 7.95 15.06 -10.93
N VAL A 221 8.40 14.65 -9.73
CA VAL A 221 8.56 13.24 -9.37
C VAL A 221 7.19 12.55 -9.31
N GLN A 222 6.20 13.20 -8.69
CA GLN A 222 4.82 12.73 -8.63
C GLN A 222 4.18 12.62 -10.02
N GLU A 223 4.34 13.63 -10.88
CA GLU A 223 3.81 13.62 -12.24
C GLU A 223 4.35 12.43 -13.05
N LYS A 224 5.63 12.10 -12.89
CA LYS A 224 6.23 10.92 -13.50
C LYS A 224 5.58 9.63 -13.02
N VAL A 225 5.39 9.47 -11.71
CA VAL A 225 4.72 8.29 -11.12
C VAL A 225 3.31 8.13 -11.69
N LEU A 226 2.53 9.21 -11.72
CA LEU A 226 1.16 9.20 -12.23
C LEU A 226 1.12 8.84 -13.73
N LYS A 227 2.04 9.38 -14.54
CA LYS A 227 2.17 9.03 -15.97
C LYS A 227 2.48 7.55 -16.18
N ASP A 228 3.40 6.97 -15.39
CA ASP A 228 3.76 5.55 -15.48
C ASP A 228 2.56 4.65 -15.17
N PHE A 229 1.81 4.96 -14.11
CA PHE A 229 0.60 4.22 -13.73
C PHE A 229 -0.52 4.37 -14.76
N LEU A 230 -0.70 5.58 -15.31
CA LEU A 230 -1.72 5.83 -16.32
C LEU A 230 -1.42 5.08 -17.62
N SER A 231 -0.18 5.16 -18.12
CA SER A 231 0.26 4.45 -19.32
C SER A 231 -0.04 2.95 -19.22
N ARG A 232 0.19 2.37 -18.04
CA ARG A 232 -0.12 0.97 -17.76
C ARG A 232 -1.62 0.69 -17.76
N MET A 233 -2.39 1.53 -17.10
CA MET A 233 -3.85 1.43 -17.07
C MET A 233 -4.46 1.50 -18.47
N THR A 234 -4.02 2.45 -19.30
CA THR A 234 -4.44 2.56 -20.70
C THR A 234 -4.13 1.29 -21.49
N GLN A 235 -2.96 0.67 -21.26
CA GLN A 235 -2.59 -0.58 -21.92
C GLN A 235 -3.52 -1.75 -21.53
N GLU A 236 -3.85 -1.89 -20.25
CA GLU A 236 -4.69 -2.99 -19.77
C GLU A 236 -6.16 -2.84 -20.18
N ILE A 237 -6.67 -1.61 -20.18
CA ILE A 237 -8.01 -1.29 -20.71
C ILE A 237 -8.08 -1.66 -22.19
N LYS A 238 -7.08 -1.29 -22.99
CA LYS A 238 -7.04 -1.60 -24.44
C LYS A 238 -6.94 -3.09 -24.75
N GLN A 239 -6.39 -3.90 -23.83
CA GLN A 239 -6.29 -5.34 -24.00
C GLN A 239 -7.54 -6.09 -23.52
N ASP A 240 -8.57 -5.37 -23.04
CA ASP A 240 -9.86 -5.89 -22.56
C ASP A 240 -9.75 -6.95 -21.45
N VAL A 241 -8.58 -7.05 -20.81
CA VAL A 241 -8.29 -8.05 -19.77
C VAL A 241 -8.96 -7.65 -18.44
N VAL A 242 -9.24 -6.36 -18.24
CA VAL A 242 -9.58 -5.80 -16.92
C VAL A 242 -10.64 -4.69 -16.94
N ALA A 243 -11.28 -4.42 -18.10
CA ALA A 243 -12.28 -3.35 -18.23
C ALA A 243 -13.45 -3.51 -17.25
N SER A 244 -13.83 -4.76 -16.92
CA SER A 244 -14.86 -5.08 -15.93
C SER A 244 -14.61 -4.50 -14.54
N TYR A 245 -13.34 -4.36 -14.12
CA TYR A 245 -13.01 -3.78 -12.83
C TYR A 245 -13.04 -2.26 -12.85
N LEU A 246 -12.73 -1.61 -13.98
CA LEU A 246 -12.91 -0.16 -14.13
C LEU A 246 -14.39 0.22 -13.97
N TRP A 247 -15.30 -0.58 -14.55
CA TRP A 247 -16.76 -0.38 -14.41
C TRP A 247 -17.28 -0.64 -13.00
N SER A 248 -16.49 -1.30 -12.16
CA SER A 248 -16.82 -1.57 -10.77
C SER A 248 -16.39 -0.44 -9.82
N VAL A 249 -15.63 0.54 -10.33
CA VAL A 249 -15.25 1.76 -9.59
C VAL A 249 -16.46 2.69 -9.50
N PRO A 250 -16.72 3.31 -8.33
CA PRO A 250 -17.80 4.27 -8.18
C PRO A 250 -17.71 5.43 -9.20
N ILE A 251 -18.84 5.76 -9.83
CA ILE A 251 -18.93 6.77 -10.90
C ILE A 251 -18.45 8.14 -10.43
N ASP A 252 -18.72 8.51 -9.18
CA ASP A 252 -18.26 9.77 -8.59
C ASP A 252 -16.73 9.87 -8.55
N VAL A 253 -16.04 8.77 -8.27
CA VAL A 253 -14.57 8.69 -8.29
C VAL A 253 -14.04 8.80 -9.72
N LEU A 254 -14.67 8.13 -10.70
CA LEU A 254 -14.32 8.23 -12.12
C LEU A 254 -14.49 9.66 -12.66
N ILE A 255 -15.58 10.34 -12.29
CA ILE A 255 -15.83 11.74 -12.66
C ILE A 255 -14.79 12.65 -12.01
N LYS A 256 -14.53 12.49 -10.71
CA LYS A 256 -13.53 13.27 -9.98
C LYS A 256 -12.14 13.13 -10.62
N ALA A 257 -11.70 11.90 -10.89
CA ALA A 257 -10.41 11.63 -11.54
C ALA A 257 -10.34 12.24 -12.94
N SER A 258 -11.42 12.14 -13.71
CA SER A 258 -11.52 12.76 -15.04
C SER A 258 -11.47 14.28 -15.01
N SER A 259 -12.04 14.90 -13.98
CA SER A 259 -12.03 16.36 -13.83
C SER A 259 -10.66 16.92 -13.45
N ILE A 260 -9.80 16.10 -12.82
CA ILE A 260 -8.48 16.49 -12.32
C ILE A 260 -7.37 16.12 -13.32
N SER A 261 -7.48 14.95 -13.96
CA SER A 261 -6.49 14.44 -14.91
C SER A 261 -7.06 14.32 -16.31
N GLU A 262 -6.66 15.23 -17.20
CA GLU A 262 -7.04 15.20 -18.62
C GLU A 262 -6.64 13.86 -19.28
N GLN A 263 -5.46 13.35 -18.95
CA GLN A 263 -4.97 12.11 -19.54
C GLN A 263 -5.81 10.89 -19.08
N PHE A 264 -6.25 10.89 -17.81
CA PHE A 264 -7.18 9.87 -17.32
C PHE A 264 -8.54 10.01 -18.01
N PHE A 265 -9.05 11.23 -18.17
CA PHE A 265 -10.32 11.48 -18.87
C PHE A 265 -10.29 10.91 -20.29
N LEU A 266 -9.22 11.13 -21.07
CA LEU A 266 -9.09 10.57 -22.41
C LEU A 266 -9.08 9.03 -22.39
N THR A 267 -8.35 8.44 -21.46
CA THR A 267 -8.33 6.96 -21.30
C THR A 267 -9.69 6.41 -20.92
N TYR A 268 -10.41 7.08 -20.03
CA TYR A 268 -11.75 6.68 -19.61
C TYR A 268 -12.77 6.84 -20.74
N LEU A 269 -12.66 7.90 -21.53
CA LEU A 269 -13.50 8.12 -22.71
C LEU A 269 -13.28 7.04 -23.78
N ASP A 270 -12.03 6.71 -24.08
CA ASP A 270 -11.69 5.61 -24.99
C ASP A 270 -12.31 4.28 -24.52
N ALA A 271 -12.26 4.01 -23.22
CA ALA A 271 -12.88 2.82 -22.62
C ALA A 271 -14.41 2.83 -22.79
N LEU A 272 -15.06 3.97 -22.59
CA LEU A 272 -16.50 4.12 -22.77
C LEU A 272 -16.94 3.96 -24.22
N VAL A 273 -16.16 4.48 -25.17
CA VAL A 273 -16.41 4.31 -26.60
C VAL A 273 -16.29 2.84 -26.98
N ALA A 274 -15.21 2.17 -26.56
CA ALA A 274 -15.03 0.73 -26.79
C ALA A 274 -16.15 -0.11 -26.18
N LEU A 275 -16.62 0.24 -24.98
CA LEU A 275 -17.78 -0.39 -24.36
C LEU A 275 -19.06 -0.12 -25.17
N GLY A 276 -19.26 1.12 -25.62
CA GLY A 276 -20.36 1.52 -26.50
C GLY A 276 -20.43 0.68 -27.78
N ASP A 277 -19.29 0.52 -28.45
CA ASP A 277 -19.15 -0.27 -29.68
C ASP A 277 -19.41 -1.77 -29.48
N SER A 278 -19.31 -2.26 -28.24
CA SER A 278 -19.63 -3.65 -27.91
C SER A 278 -21.14 -3.93 -27.85
N PHE A 279 -21.97 -2.90 -27.69
CA PHE A 279 -23.41 -3.05 -27.60
C PHE A 279 -24.07 -3.09 -28.98
N SER A 280 -25.08 -3.95 -29.10
CA SER A 280 -25.95 -4.06 -30.26
C SER A 280 -27.39 -3.67 -29.91
N PRO A 281 -28.14 -3.00 -30.82
CA PRO A 281 -29.54 -2.69 -30.56
C PRO A 281 -30.38 -3.97 -30.62
N GLN A 282 -31.11 -4.25 -29.54
CA GLN A 282 -32.10 -5.31 -29.45
C GLN A 282 -33.50 -4.73 -29.29
N ILE A 283 -34.43 -5.22 -30.11
CA ILE A 283 -35.84 -4.84 -30.07
C ILE A 283 -36.60 -5.96 -29.35
N ASP A 284 -37.25 -5.62 -28.24
CA ASP A 284 -38.07 -6.59 -27.52
C ASP A 284 -39.44 -6.83 -28.20
N CYS A 285 -40.19 -7.82 -27.69
CA CYS A 285 -41.52 -8.16 -28.20
C CYS A 285 -42.58 -7.04 -28.10
N ARG A 286 -42.27 -5.94 -27.42
CA ARG A 286 -43.11 -4.75 -27.27
C ARG A 286 -42.61 -3.57 -28.12
N GLY A 287 -41.55 -3.76 -28.90
CA GLY A 287 -40.95 -2.72 -29.75
C GLY A 287 -40.00 -1.78 -29.00
N PHE A 288 -39.64 -2.07 -27.74
CA PHE A 288 -38.63 -1.28 -27.03
C PHE A 288 -37.24 -1.64 -27.49
N ILE A 289 -36.45 -0.61 -27.80
CA ILE A 289 -35.03 -0.73 -28.16
C ILE A 289 -34.20 -0.68 -26.88
N SER A 290 -33.38 -1.70 -26.66
CA SER A 290 -32.34 -1.72 -25.62
C SER A 290 -31.00 -2.04 -26.23
N TRP A 291 -29.92 -1.53 -25.67
CA TRP A 291 -28.55 -1.81 -26.11
C TRP A 291 -27.97 -2.91 -25.23
N ARG A 292 -27.56 -4.03 -25.82
CA ARG A 292 -27.03 -5.23 -25.14
C ARG A 292 -25.86 -5.85 -25.86
#